data_AF-A0A3D1AQ16-F1
#
_entry.id   AF-A0A3D1AQ16-F1
#
_cell.length_a   1.000
_cell.length_b   1.000
_cell.length_c   1.000
_cell.angle_alpha   90.00
_cell.angle_beta   90.00
_cell.angle_gamma   90.00
#
_symmetry.space_group_name_H-M   'P 1'
#
loop_
_entity.id
_entity.type
_entity.pdbx_description
1 polymer ?
#
loop_
_entity_poly.entity_id
_entity_poly.type
_entity_poly.pdbx_seq_one_letter_code
_entity_poly.pdbx_strand_id
1 'polypeptide(L)'
;MTMARGWESKSIEAQQEDAAPRRRRPKPAPISSQALEIAAKRRHLELSLKRTREELAGTEHPRRKEQLESAERFLQREIEKLPQV
;
A
#
# COMPACT_ATOMS: atom_id res chain seq x y z
N MET A 1 -16.69 -7.06 21.76
CA MET A 1 -16.99 -7.45 20.37
C MET A 1 -16.03 -6.73 19.45
N THR A 2 -15.22 -7.51 18.74
CA THR A 2 -14.06 -7.11 17.94
C THR A 2 -14.51 -6.34 16.71
N MET A 3 -14.15 -5.06 16.58
CA MET A 3 -14.26 -4.38 15.29
C MET A 3 -13.40 -5.14 14.29
N ALA A 4 -14.06 -5.78 13.33
CA ALA A 4 -13.42 -6.41 12.19
C ALA A 4 -12.46 -5.37 11.55
N ARG A 5 -11.18 -5.72 11.51
CA ARG A 5 -10.10 -4.83 11.10
C ARG A 5 -10.36 -4.36 9.68
N GLY A 6 -10.74 -3.08 9.58
CA GLY A 6 -11.11 -2.36 8.37
C GLY A 6 -10.18 -2.64 7.19
N TRP A 7 -10.74 -3.38 6.24
CA TRP A 7 -10.41 -3.31 4.82
C TRP A 7 -11.17 -2.17 4.13
N GLU A 8 -11.81 -1.29 4.90
CA GLU A 8 -12.33 -0.02 4.42
C GLU A 8 -11.23 1.02 4.49
N SER A 9 -10.53 1.16 3.38
CA SER A 9 -10.35 2.44 2.70
C SER A 9 -10.89 3.66 3.46
N LYS A 10 -10.18 4.11 4.50
CA LYS A 10 -10.09 5.55 4.73
C LYS A 10 -9.09 6.04 3.71
N SER A 11 -9.60 6.35 2.52
CA SER A 11 -9.01 7.35 1.65
C SER A 11 -8.64 8.54 2.55
N ILE A 12 -7.35 8.66 2.88
CA ILE A 12 -6.80 9.91 3.39
C ILE A 12 -6.66 10.79 2.15
N GLU A 13 -7.80 11.20 1.63
CA GLU A 13 -7.91 12.31 0.70
C GLU A 13 -8.00 13.57 1.56
N ALA A 14 -7.21 14.58 1.18
CA ALA A 14 -7.02 15.88 1.85
C ALA A 14 -6.14 15.81 3.11
N GLN A 15 -5.10 16.62 3.28
CA GLN A 15 -4.97 18.00 2.81
C GLN A 15 -3.49 18.39 2.94
N GLN A 16 -2.75 18.57 1.85
CA GLN A 16 -1.50 19.35 1.88
C GLN A 16 -1.81 20.75 1.36
N GLU A 17 -2.17 21.59 2.33
CA GLU A 17 -2.13 23.05 2.38
C GLU A 17 -1.83 23.81 1.08
N ASP A 18 -2.85 24.48 0.52
CA ASP A 18 -2.61 25.72 -0.22
C ASP A 18 -2.60 26.89 0.79
N ALA A 19 -1.44 27.09 1.42
CA ALA A 19 -1.17 28.23 2.27
C ALA A 19 0.01 29.05 1.73
N ALA A 20 -0.37 30.07 0.97
CA ALA A 20 0.28 31.37 0.80
C ALA A 20 1.51 31.54 -0.15
N PRO A 21 1.57 32.68 -0.87
CA PRO A 21 2.57 32.95 -1.89
C PRO A 21 3.85 33.52 -1.28
N ARG A 22 4.91 32.71 -1.19
CA ARG A 22 6.26 33.22 -0.90
C ARG A 22 7.29 32.70 -1.89
N ARG A 23 7.54 33.56 -2.88
CA ARG A 23 8.82 33.84 -3.55
C ARG A 23 9.63 32.63 -4.07
N ARG A 24 9.61 32.50 -5.41
CA ARG A 24 10.75 32.20 -6.29
C ARG A 24 11.69 31.06 -5.84
N ARG A 25 11.30 29.82 -6.15
CA ARG A 25 12.19 28.74 -6.62
C ARG A 25 11.43 28.00 -7.73
N PRO A 26 12.08 27.50 -8.80
CA PRO A 26 11.42 26.56 -9.70
C PRO A 26 11.01 25.36 -8.82
N LYS A 27 9.72 25.23 -8.53
CA LYS A 27 9.19 24.08 -7.80
C LYS A 27 9.61 22.84 -8.61
N PRO A 28 10.20 21.80 -7.99
CA PRO A 28 10.30 20.52 -8.66
C PRO A 28 8.90 20.17 -9.17
N ALA A 29 8.81 19.69 -10.41
CA ALA A 29 7.54 19.38 -11.05
C ALA A 29 6.67 18.63 -10.02
N PRO A 30 5.40 19.04 -9.82
CA PRO A 30 4.55 18.37 -8.86
C PRO A 30 4.54 16.90 -9.25
N ILE A 31 5.08 16.05 -8.39
CA ILE A 31 4.85 14.60 -8.49
C ILE A 31 3.34 14.51 -8.58
N SER A 32 2.82 14.06 -9.73
CA SER A 32 1.39 14.10 -9.96
C SER A 32 0.73 13.36 -8.81
N SER A 33 -0.40 13.85 -8.30
CA SER A 33 -1.16 13.19 -7.23
C SER A 33 -1.28 11.68 -7.49
N GLN A 34 -1.49 11.31 -8.75
CA GLN A 34 -1.51 9.94 -9.25
C GLN A 34 -0.22 9.16 -8.95
N ALA A 35 0.97 9.73 -9.14
CA ALA A 35 2.23 9.05 -8.83
C ALA A 35 2.42 8.83 -7.32
N LEU A 36 1.97 9.78 -6.49
CA LEU A 36 1.99 9.62 -5.03
C LEU A 36 1.00 8.53 -4.58
N GLU A 37 -0.19 8.49 -5.17
CA GLU A 37 -1.21 7.46 -4.91
C GLU A 37 -0.72 6.06 -5.29
N ILE A 38 -0.09 5.92 -6.47
CA ILE A 38 0.52 4.67 -6.93
C ILE A 38 1.61 4.23 -5.95
N ALA A 39 2.50 5.13 -5.52
CA ALA A 39 3.54 4.82 -4.57
C ALA A 39 2.99 4.41 -3.19
N ALA A 40 1.94 5.08 -2.70
CA ALA A 40 1.28 4.74 -1.44
C ALA A 40 0.61 3.36 -1.51
N LYS A 41 -0.12 3.08 -2.61
CA LYS A 41 -0.76 1.80 -2.85
C LYS A 41 0.26 0.67 -2.92
N ARG A 42 1.38 0.88 -3.62
CA ARG A 42 2.48 -0.08 -3.68
C ARG A 42 3.06 -0.37 -2.30
N ARG A 43 3.40 0.66 -1.52
CA ARG A 43 3.91 0.50 -0.15
C ARG A 43 2.96 -0.30 0.74
N HIS A 44 1.66 -0.09 0.59
CA HIS A 44 0.65 -0.83 1.34
C HIS A 44 0.62 -2.32 0.98
N LEU A 45 0.67 -2.64 -0.32
CA LEU A 45 0.74 -4.02 -0.79
C LEU A 45 2.04 -4.71 -0.37
N GLU A 46 3.18 -4.02 -0.44
CA GLU A 46 4.48 -4.53 0.01
C GLU A 46 4.49 -4.83 1.52
N LEU A 47 3.91 -3.95 2.33
CA LEU A 47 3.77 -4.19 3.77
C LEU A 47 2.88 -5.40 4.06
N SER A 48 1.81 -5.56 3.29
CA SER A 48 0.89 -6.70 3.42
C SER A 48 1.59 -8.00 3.02
N LEU A 49 2.36 -7.98 1.93
CA LEU A 49 3.17 -9.11 1.48
C LEU A 49 4.17 -9.53 2.56
N LYS A 50 4.87 -8.55 3.17
CA LYS A 50 5.81 -8.82 4.26
C LYS A 50 5.11 -9.53 5.44
N ARG A 51 3.96 -9.01 5.88
CA ARG A 51 3.17 -9.62 6.97
C ARG A 51 2.71 -11.04 6.64
N THR A 52 2.24 -11.28 5.41
CA THR A 52 1.83 -12.62 4.96
C THR A 52 3.00 -13.60 4.99
N ARG A 53 4.21 -13.16 4.61
CA ARG A 53 5.42 -14.00 4.67
C ARG A 53 5.86 -14.28 6.11
N GLU A 54 5.77 -13.29 7.00
CA GLU A 54 6.01 -13.47 8.43
C GLU A 54 5.02 -14.47 9.04
N GLU A 55 3.74 -14.37 8.69
CA GLU A 55 2.70 -15.31 9.16
C GLU A 55 2.92 -16.72 8.59
N LEU A 56 3.35 -16.83 7.33
CA LEU A 56 3.65 -18.11 6.69
C LEU A 56 4.85 -18.80 7.35
N ALA A 57 5.87 -18.04 7.77
CA ALA A 57 7.03 -18.57 8.48
C ALA A 57 6.68 -19.12 9.87
N GLY A 58 5.71 -18.51 10.57
CA GLY A 58 5.26 -18.95 11.90
C GLY A 58 4.11 -19.96 11.90
N THR A 59 3.46 -20.20 10.76
CA THR A 59 2.32 -21.11 10.68
C THR A 59 2.78 -22.54 10.46
N GLU A 60 2.32 -23.48 11.29
CA GLU A 60 2.56 -24.93 11.09
C GLU A 60 1.37 -25.65 10.43
N HIS A 61 0.18 -25.04 10.47
CA HIS A 61 -1.05 -25.65 9.97
C HIS A 61 -1.09 -25.71 8.42
N PRO A 62 -1.17 -26.89 7.80
CA PRO A 62 -0.99 -27.07 6.35
C PRO A 62 -2.02 -26.28 5.53
N ARG A 63 -3.31 -26.39 5.87
CA ARG A 63 -4.37 -25.63 5.19
C ARG A 63 -4.20 -24.11 5.28
N ARG A 64 -3.60 -23.61 6.36
CA ARG A 64 -3.37 -22.17 6.55
C ARG A 64 -2.16 -21.71 5.73
N LYS A 65 -1.12 -22.55 5.61
CA LYS A 65 0.00 -22.31 4.68
C LYS A 65 -0.50 -22.15 3.25
N GLU A 66 -1.31 -23.10 2.76
CA GLU A 66 -1.84 -23.03 1.39
C GLU A 66 -2.63 -21.73 1.12
N GLN A 67 -3.42 -21.28 2.11
CA GLN A 67 -4.12 -20.00 2.02
C GLN A 67 -3.17 -18.81 1.99
N LEU A 68 -2.11 -18.82 2.80
CA LEU A 68 -1.12 -17.75 2.86
C LEU A 68 -0.26 -17.70 1.60
N GLU A 69 0.09 -18.84 1.02
CA GLU A 69 0.80 -18.93 -0.27
C GLU A 69 -0.05 -18.37 -1.42
N SER A 70 -1.35 -18.70 -1.44
CA SER A 70 -2.28 -18.14 -2.42
C SER A 70 -2.42 -16.61 -2.26
N ALA A 71 -2.52 -16.13 -1.02
CA ALA A 71 -2.54 -14.70 -0.72
C ALA A 71 -1.23 -14.01 -1.11
N GLU A 72 -0.08 -14.63 -0.87
CA GLU A 72 1.24 -14.11 -1.26
C GLU A 72 1.31 -13.92 -2.78
N ARG A 73 0.91 -14.94 -3.55
CA ARG A 73 0.87 -14.85 -5.03
C ARG A 73 -0.12 -13.82 -5.54
N PHE A 74 -1.23 -13.62 -4.84
CA PHE A 74 -2.18 -12.57 -5.19
C PHE A 74 -1.55 -11.19 -4.97
N LEU A 75 -0.95 -10.94 -3.80
CA LEU A 75 -0.31 -9.67 -3.47
C LEU A 75 0.86 -9.34 -4.40
N GLN A 76 1.68 -10.33 -4.76
CA GLN A 76 2.76 -10.17 -5.75
C GLN A 76 2.22 -9.70 -7.10
N ARG A 77 1.18 -10.38 -7.62
CA ARG A 77 0.55 -10.00 -8.89
C ARG A 77 -0.04 -8.58 -8.85
N GLU A 78 -0.64 -8.18 -7.73
CA GLU A 78 -1.16 -6.82 -7.58
C GLU A 78 -0.04 -5.77 -7.56
N ILE A 79 1.12 -6.07 -6.99
CA ILE A 79 2.29 -5.19 -7.02
C ILE A 79 2.84 -5.08 -8.46
N GLU A 80 2.94 -6.19 -9.19
CA GLU A 80 3.43 -6.21 -10.57
C GLU A 80 2.53 -5.44 -11.54
N LYS A 81 1.23 -5.37 -11.27
CA LYS A 81 0.27 -4.58 -12.06
C LYS A 81 0.42 -3.07 -11.84
N LEU A 82 1.05 -2.64 -10.75
CA LEU A 82 1.25 -1.22 -10.49
C LEU A 82 2.43 -0.70 -11.33
N PRO A 83 2.27 0.45 -12.01
CA PRO A 83 3.34 1.01 -12.81
C PRO A 83 4.53 1.39 -11.91
N GLN A 84 5.75 1.14 -12.41
CA GLN A 84 6.99 1.66 -11.83
C GLN A 84 7.00 3.16 -12.08
N VAL A 85 6.68 3.94 -11.04
CA VAL A 85 6.86 5.41 -11.02
C VAL A 85 8.32 5.78 -10.80
#